data_AF-A0A257W5H6-F1
#
_entry.id   AF-A0A257W5H6-F1
#
_cell.length_a   1.000
_cell.length_b   1.000
_cell.length_c   1.000
_cell.angle_alpha   90.00
_cell.angle_beta   90.00
_cell.angle_gamma   90.00
#
_symmetry.space_group_name_H-M   'P 1'
#
loop_
_entity.id
_entity.type
_entity.pdbx_description
1 polymer ?
#
loop_
_entity_poly.entity_id
_entity_poly.type
_entity_poly.pdbx_seq_one_letter_code
_entity_poly.pdbx_strand_id
1 'polypeptide(L)'
;METLTQCWFTRIHLPDRHRHREEDGSCTGTCRYCHRRLVSWHKGAWALADGLNVSRLAEISGRYLTLYDHAADFVVHRYAVAHLNDEQAIDAFKAALSAEYGLADDDTTLELRDSAASHRRRPVRRLMHRKVRKVSRPAQDTLRSA
;
A
#
# COMPACT_ATOMS: atom_id res chain seq x y z
N MET A 1 -10.86 -25.71 20.97
CA MET A 1 -11.13 -26.03 19.56
C MET A 1 -11.07 -24.71 18.80
N GLU A 2 -9.94 -24.41 18.16
CA GLU A 2 -9.80 -23.15 17.41
C GLU A 2 -10.62 -23.28 16.14
N THR A 3 -11.72 -22.55 16.07
CA THR A 3 -12.56 -22.46 14.88
C THR A 3 -11.80 -21.73 13.79
N LEU A 4 -11.80 -22.26 12.56
CA LEU A 4 -11.18 -21.61 11.42
C LEU A 4 -11.76 -20.20 11.23
N THR A 5 -10.88 -19.20 11.32
CA THR A 5 -11.25 -17.78 11.18
C THR A 5 -11.68 -17.49 9.75
N GLN A 6 -12.61 -16.54 9.54
CA GLN A 6 -13.17 -16.23 8.21
C GLN A 6 -12.12 -16.00 7.11
N CYS A 7 -10.98 -15.37 7.43
CA CYS A 7 -9.89 -15.16 6.47
C CYS A 7 -9.26 -16.45 5.95
N TRP A 8 -9.40 -17.57 6.66
CA TRP A 8 -8.93 -18.88 6.20
C TRP A 8 -9.76 -19.38 5.01
N PHE A 9 -11.08 -19.20 5.06
CA PHE A 9 -12.00 -19.59 3.98
C PHE A 9 -11.87 -18.67 2.77
N THR A 10 -11.85 -17.36 2.99
CA THR A 10 -11.78 -16.39 1.89
C THR A 10 -10.37 -16.25 1.33
N ARG A 11 -9.34 -16.69 2.08
CA ARG A 11 -7.93 -16.36 1.86
C ARG A 11 -7.64 -14.85 1.79
N ILE A 12 -8.56 -14.02 2.29
CA ILE A 12 -8.47 -12.56 2.26
C ILE A 12 -8.35 -12.05 3.69
N HIS A 13 -7.28 -11.29 3.94
CA HIS A 13 -7.06 -10.61 5.21
C HIS A 13 -7.45 -9.13 5.11
N LEU A 14 -8.40 -8.71 5.95
CA LEU A 14 -8.83 -7.32 6.01
C LEU A 14 -8.34 -6.66 7.31
N PRO A 15 -7.80 -5.43 7.26
CA PRO A 15 -7.42 -4.69 8.44
C PRO A 15 -8.65 -4.34 9.29
N ASP A 16 -8.44 -4.17 10.58
CA ASP A 16 -9.39 -3.49 11.46
C ASP A 16 -9.41 -1.97 11.20
N ARG A 17 -10.09 -1.21 12.06
CA ARG A 17 -10.17 0.25 11.94
C ARG A 17 -8.88 0.97 12.36
N HIS A 18 -8.04 0.33 13.18
CA HIS A 18 -6.81 0.89 13.74
C HIS A 18 -5.61 0.60 12.84
N ARG A 19 -5.36 1.55 11.92
CA ARG A 19 -4.23 1.48 10.99
C ARG A 19 -3.17 2.50 11.38
N HIS A 20 -1.91 2.08 11.41
CA HIS A 20 -0.78 2.95 11.64
C HIS A 20 -0.04 3.19 10.33
N ARG A 21 0.50 4.40 10.13
CA ARG A 21 1.28 4.72 8.94
C ARG A 21 2.74 4.86 9.36
N GLU A 22 3.59 4.05 8.74
CA GLU A 22 5.00 3.95 9.01
C GLU A 22 5.79 5.03 8.22
N GLU A 23 7.04 5.24 8.62
CA GLU A 23 7.96 6.22 8.01
C GLU A 23 8.35 5.88 6.57
N ASP A 24 8.41 4.58 6.23
CA ASP A 24 8.63 4.09 4.87
C ASP A 24 7.42 4.33 3.94
N GLY A 25 6.33 4.87 4.49
CA GLY A 25 5.08 5.16 3.81
C GLY A 25 4.10 3.99 3.73
N SER A 26 4.45 2.83 4.29
CA SER A 26 3.55 1.70 4.47
C SER A 26 2.49 1.98 5.53
N CYS A 27 1.42 1.19 5.51
CA CYS A 27 0.39 1.15 6.51
C CYS A 27 0.41 -0.23 7.16
N THR A 28 0.50 -0.26 8.48
CA THR A 28 0.39 -1.47 9.29
C THR A 28 -0.98 -1.52 9.96
N GLY A 29 -1.46 -2.72 10.21
CA GLY A 29 -2.74 -2.95 10.86
C GLY A 29 -2.83 -4.38 11.36
N THR A 30 -4.00 -4.76 11.87
CA THR A 30 -4.24 -6.12 12.36
C THR A 30 -5.44 -6.71 11.65
N CYS A 31 -5.36 -7.99 11.25
CA CYS A 31 -6.48 -8.65 10.60
C CYS A 31 -7.66 -8.75 11.56
N ARG A 32 -8.85 -8.30 11.14
CA ARG A 32 -10.06 -8.35 11.97
C ARG A 32 -10.55 -9.76 12.30
N TYR A 33 -10.08 -10.78 11.57
CA TYR A 33 -10.54 -12.17 11.71
C TYR A 33 -9.56 -13.06 12.47
N CYS A 34 -8.27 -13.01 12.13
CA CYS A 34 -7.23 -13.85 12.75
C CYS A 34 -6.26 -13.08 13.64
N HIS A 35 -6.43 -11.77 13.79
CA HIS A 35 -5.61 -10.91 14.64
C HIS A 35 -4.10 -10.91 14.32
N ARG A 36 -3.70 -11.46 13.17
CA ARG A 36 -2.32 -11.38 12.68
C ARG A 36 -2.01 -9.99 12.14
N ARG A 37 -0.75 -9.58 12.22
CA ARG A 37 -0.29 -8.30 11.67
C ARG A 37 -0.40 -8.29 10.15
N LEU A 38 -0.85 -7.16 9.63
CA LEU A 38 -0.95 -6.88 8.21
C LEU A 38 -0.13 -5.64 7.86
N VAL A 39 0.36 -5.62 6.64
CA VAL A 39 1.10 -4.49 6.07
C VAL A 39 0.59 -4.23 4.65
N SER A 40 0.60 -2.96 4.27
CA SER A 40 0.11 -2.47 3.00
C SER A 40 0.94 -1.29 2.52
N TRP A 41 1.40 -1.31 1.28
CA TRP A 41 2.06 -0.16 0.64
C TRP A 41 1.11 0.60 -0.29
N HIS A 42 -0.07 0.03 -0.58
CA HIS A 42 -1.13 0.59 -1.41
C HIS A 42 -2.47 0.45 -0.69
N LYS A 43 -3.20 1.55 -0.49
CA LYS A 43 -4.36 1.70 0.41
C LYS A 43 -5.46 0.61 0.38
N GLY A 44 -5.48 -0.30 -0.60
CA GLY A 44 -6.41 -1.43 -0.71
C GLY A 44 -5.79 -2.83 -0.55
N ALA A 45 -4.50 -3.02 -0.85
CA ALA A 45 -3.88 -4.35 -0.86
C ALA A 45 -3.14 -4.62 0.47
N TRP A 46 -3.62 -5.60 1.23
CA TRP A 46 -3.06 -5.99 2.53
C TRP A 46 -2.45 -7.39 2.46
N ALA A 47 -1.24 -7.53 3.01
CA ALA A 47 -0.55 -8.81 3.16
C ALA A 47 -0.23 -9.08 4.63
N LEU A 48 -0.05 -10.35 5.00
CA LEU A 48 0.47 -10.71 6.31
C LEU A 48 1.89 -10.14 6.48
N ALA A 49 2.14 -9.47 7.60
CA ALA A 49 3.42 -8.83 7.88
C ALA A 49 4.57 -9.86 8.01
N ASP A 50 4.26 -11.02 8.57
CA ASP A 50 5.23 -12.12 8.76
C ASP A 50 5.27 -13.08 7.56
N GLY A 51 4.59 -12.73 6.45
CA GLY A 51 4.49 -13.55 5.25
C GLY A 51 5.36 -13.04 4.10
N LEU A 52 5.68 -13.93 3.16
CA LEU A 52 6.32 -13.53 1.90
C LEU A 52 5.32 -12.74 1.05
N ASN A 53 5.52 -11.43 0.94
CA ASN A 53 4.72 -10.58 0.06
C ASN A 53 5.31 -10.58 -1.35
N VAL A 54 4.91 -11.56 -2.16
CA VAL A 54 5.34 -11.70 -3.56
C VAL A 54 4.99 -10.47 -4.40
N SER A 55 3.86 -9.81 -4.10
CA SER A 55 3.48 -8.57 -4.77
C SER A 55 4.53 -7.50 -4.50
N ARG A 56 4.88 -7.25 -3.23
CA ARG A 56 5.89 -6.26 -2.86
C ARG A 56 7.28 -6.59 -3.40
N LEU A 57 7.67 -7.86 -3.37
CA LEU A 57 8.94 -8.31 -3.95
C LEU A 57 9.02 -7.97 -5.44
N ALA A 58 7.94 -8.23 -6.19
CA ALA A 58 7.85 -7.88 -7.60
C ALA A 58 7.92 -6.36 -7.83
N GLU A 59 7.40 -5.54 -6.90
CA GLU A 59 7.51 -4.09 -7.00
C GLU A 59 8.93 -3.57 -6.79
N ILE A 60 9.70 -4.22 -5.93
CA ILE A 60 11.10 -3.86 -5.65
C ILE A 60 12.01 -4.35 -6.78
N SER A 61 11.61 -5.39 -7.53
CA SER A 61 12.42 -5.98 -8.59
C SER A 61 12.39 -5.25 -9.93
N GLY A 62 11.57 -4.22 -10.13
CA GLY A 62 11.57 -3.43 -11.38
C GLY A 62 10.31 -2.62 -11.67
N ARG A 63 10.22 -2.03 -12.87
CA ARG A 63 9.02 -1.32 -13.36
C ARG A 63 7.95 -2.32 -13.81
N TYR A 64 6.69 -2.02 -13.51
CA TYR A 64 5.54 -2.87 -13.84
C TYR A 64 4.34 -2.03 -14.23
N LEU A 65 3.51 -2.59 -15.11
CA LEU A 65 2.16 -2.09 -15.40
C LEU A 65 1.15 -3.01 -14.70
N THR A 66 0.19 -2.43 -13.99
CA THR A 66 -0.84 -3.18 -13.26
C THR A 66 -2.20 -2.94 -13.87
N LEU A 67 -2.87 -4.00 -14.29
CA LEU A 67 -4.29 -3.97 -14.66
C LEU A 67 -5.12 -4.17 -13.38
N TYR A 68 -5.92 -3.18 -13.02
CA TYR A 68 -6.71 -3.12 -11.80
C TYR A 68 -8.19 -3.09 -12.13
N ASP A 69 -9.02 -3.89 -11.48
CA ASP A 69 -10.47 -3.82 -11.61
C ASP A 69 -11.07 -3.08 -10.40
N HIS A 70 -11.72 -1.95 -10.66
CA HIS A 70 -12.39 -1.14 -9.65
C HIS A 70 -13.69 -1.76 -9.14
N ALA A 71 -14.38 -2.55 -9.95
CA ALA A 71 -15.67 -3.12 -9.54
C ALA A 71 -15.49 -4.19 -8.46
N ALA A 72 -14.44 -4.99 -8.59
CA ALA A 72 -14.13 -6.07 -7.66
C ALA A 72 -12.92 -5.76 -6.75
N ASP A 73 -12.39 -4.53 -6.81
CA ASP A 73 -11.31 -4.01 -5.97
C ASP A 73 -10.07 -4.95 -5.93
N PHE A 74 -9.65 -5.44 -7.09
CA PHE A 74 -8.57 -6.43 -7.19
C PHE A 74 -7.63 -6.19 -8.37
N VAL A 75 -6.44 -6.78 -8.29
CA VAL A 75 -5.45 -6.76 -9.37
C VAL A 75 -5.70 -7.94 -10.30
N VAL A 76 -6.02 -7.64 -11.56
CA VAL A 76 -6.26 -8.65 -12.60
C VAL A 76 -4.94 -9.23 -13.09
N HIS A 77 -4.00 -8.35 -13.47
CA HIS A 77 -2.71 -8.77 -14.01
C HIS A 77 -1.60 -7.76 -13.72
N ARG A 78 -0.35 -8.24 -13.68
CA ARG A 78 0.85 -7.40 -13.62
C ARG A 78 1.83 -7.79 -14.71
N TYR A 79 2.24 -6.81 -15.50
CA TYR A 79 3.25 -6.97 -16.55
C TYR A 79 4.57 -6.40 -16.08
N ALA A 80 5.60 -7.24 -15.99
CA ALA A 80 6.96 -6.78 -15.75
C ALA A 80 7.48 -6.09 -17.03
N VAL A 81 7.73 -4.79 -16.97
CA VAL A 81 8.20 -3.98 -18.10
C VAL A 81 9.65 -3.50 -17.92
N ALA A 82 10.38 -4.08 -16.94
CA ALA A 82 11.78 -3.76 -16.70
C ALA A 82 12.70 -4.07 -17.91
N HIS A 83 12.24 -4.91 -18.85
CA HIS A 83 12.93 -5.21 -20.10
C HIS A 83 12.70 -4.16 -21.19
N LEU A 84 11.70 -3.27 -21.03
CA LEU A 84 11.45 -2.15 -21.93
C LEU A 84 12.31 -0.97 -21.48
N ASN A 85 13.36 -0.71 -22.24
CA ASN A 85 14.40 0.26 -21.86
C ASN A 85 14.01 1.72 -22.13
N ASP A 86 12.93 1.96 -22.88
CA ASP A 86 12.56 3.29 -23.37
C ASP A 86 11.08 3.61 -23.12
N GLU A 87 10.77 4.88 -22.84
CA GLU A 87 9.39 5.32 -22.54
C GLU A 87 8.47 5.12 -23.74
N GLN A 88 8.98 5.27 -24.97
CA GLN A 88 8.20 5.01 -26.18
C GLN A 88 7.76 3.55 -26.30
N ALA A 89 8.63 2.60 -25.94
CA ALA A 89 8.30 1.18 -25.94
C ALA A 89 7.26 0.86 -24.87
N ILE A 90 7.33 1.54 -23.72
CA ILE A 90 6.36 1.40 -22.64
C ILE A 90 5.01 1.98 -23.03
N ASP A 91 4.98 3.14 -23.70
CA ASP A 91 3.73 3.75 -24.16
C ASP A 91 3.09 2.97 -25.30
N ALA A 92 3.88 2.40 -26.21
CA ALA A 92 3.38 1.46 -27.21
C ALA A 92 2.78 0.21 -26.57
N PHE A 93 3.42 -0.32 -25.52
CA PHE A 93 2.93 -1.48 -24.78
C PHE A 93 1.65 -1.15 -23.99
N LYS A 94 1.55 0.05 -23.40
CA LYS A 94 0.30 0.55 -22.79
C LYS A 94 -0.81 0.63 -23.82
N ALA A 95 -0.55 1.19 -25.01
CA ALA A 95 -1.55 1.30 -26.06
C ALA A 95 -2.06 -0.08 -26.52
N ALA A 96 -1.16 -1.05 -26.64
CA ALA A 96 -1.54 -2.44 -26.96
C ALA A 96 -2.44 -3.05 -25.87
N LEU A 97 -2.07 -2.92 -24.60
CA LEU A 97 -2.89 -3.40 -23.47
C LEU A 97 -4.25 -2.67 -23.41
N SER A 98 -4.27 -1.37 -23.66
CA SER A 98 -5.52 -0.61 -23.70
C SER A 98 -6.47 -1.09 -24.80
N ALA A 99 -5.94 -1.44 -25.97
CA ALA A 99 -6.74 -1.98 -27.06
C ALA A 99 -7.21 -3.43 -26.78
N GLU A 100 -6.35 -4.26 -26.18
CA GLU A 100 -6.68 -5.66 -25.84
C GLU A 100 -7.78 -5.76 -24.78
N TYR A 101 -7.71 -4.91 -23.75
CA TYR A 101 -8.63 -4.96 -22.61
C TYR A 101 -9.81 -3.97 -22.71
N GLY A 102 -9.95 -3.25 -23.82
CA GLY A 102 -11.05 -2.27 -23.98
C GLY A 102 -11.01 -1.13 -22.96
N LEU A 103 -9.81 -0.68 -22.56
CA LEU A 103 -9.64 0.38 -21.56
C LEU A 103 -10.11 1.76 -22.05
N ALA A 104 -10.39 1.89 -23.35
CA ALA A 104 -10.91 3.11 -23.96
C ALA A 104 -12.44 3.22 -23.86
N ASP A 105 -13.13 2.17 -23.42
CA ASP A 105 -14.58 2.18 -23.29
C ASP A 105 -14.98 2.86 -21.96
N ASP A 106 -15.94 3.78 -22.03
CA ASP A 106 -16.39 4.57 -20.86
C ASP A 106 -17.04 3.71 -19.75
N ASP A 107 -17.45 2.48 -20.07
CA ASP A 107 -18.08 1.53 -19.14
C ASP A 107 -17.08 0.52 -18.53
N THR A 108 -15.80 0.63 -18.87
CA THR A 108 -14.77 -0.28 -18.37
C THR A 108 -14.39 0.06 -16.94
N THR A 109 -14.46 -0.94 -16.05
CA THR A 109 -14.04 -0.83 -14.65
C THR A 109 -12.54 -1.08 -14.46
N LEU A 110 -11.84 -1.40 -15.55
CA LEU A 110 -10.42 -1.71 -15.57
C LEU A 110 -9.58 -0.42 -15.71
N GLU A 111 -8.51 -0.34 -14.92
CA GLU A 111 -7.53 0.74 -14.97
C GLU A 111 -6.13 0.17 -15.16
N LEU A 112 -5.37 0.72 -16.11
CA LEU A 112 -3.95 0.43 -16.25
C LEU A 112 -3.10 1.43 -15.46
N ARG A 113 -2.40 0.95 -14.44
CA ARG A 113 -1.52 1.74 -13.57
C ARG A 113 -0.05 1.49 -13.88
N ASP A 114 0.71 2.57 -14.05
CA ASP A 114 2.16 2.52 -14.22
C ASP A 114 2.88 2.78 -12.89
N SER A 115 3.77 1.87 -12.48
CA SER A 115 4.52 2.02 -11.24
C SER A 115 5.48 3.21 -11.23
N ALA A 116 6.01 3.61 -12.38
CA ALA A 116 6.92 4.76 -12.51
C ALA A 116 6.19 6.11 -12.32
N ALA A 117 4.91 6.19 -12.68
CA ALA A 117 4.10 7.40 -12.53
C ALA A 117 3.88 7.78 -11.06
N SER A 118 3.83 6.78 -10.17
CA SER A 118 3.65 6.99 -8.72
C SER A 118 4.87 7.65 -8.05
N HIS A 119 6.08 7.41 -8.58
CA HIS A 119 7.32 7.98 -8.05
C HIS A 119 7.53 9.45 -8.42
N ARG A 120 6.94 9.94 -9.52
CA ARG A 120 7.10 11.34 -9.96
C ARG A 120 6.25 12.35 -9.16
N ARG A 121 5.31 11.91 -8.30
CA ARG A 121 4.33 12.80 -7.63
C ARG A 121 4.38 12.86 -6.10
N ARG A 122 5.46 12.43 -5.44
CA ARG A 122 5.65 12.79 -4.04
C ARG A 122 6.62 13.96 -3.93
N PRO A 123 6.14 15.22 -3.82
CA PRO A 123 6.98 16.23 -3.18
C PRO A 123 7.29 15.66 -1.79
N VAL A 124 8.57 15.41 -1.54
CA VAL A 124 9.07 15.19 -0.19
C VAL A 124 8.68 16.46 0.56
N ARG A 125 7.54 16.43 1.27
CA ARG A 125 7.22 17.45 2.26
C ARG A 125 8.35 17.34 3.25
N ARG A 126 9.37 18.19 3.12
CA ARG A 126 10.42 18.37 4.11
C ARG A 126 9.68 18.59 5.42
N LEU A 127 9.67 17.56 6.27
CA LEU A 127 9.21 17.65 7.64
C LEU A 127 10.18 18.61 8.31
N MET A 128 9.86 19.90 8.24
CA MET A 128 10.49 20.93 9.05
C MET A 128 10.41 20.43 10.49
N HIS A 129 11.57 20.16 11.07
CA HIS A 129 11.72 19.77 12.46
C HIS A 129 10.98 20.78 13.33
N ARG A 130 9.79 20.38 13.81
CA ARG A 130 9.08 21.12 14.85
C ARG A 130 9.89 20.90 16.12
N LYS A 131 10.80 21.84 16.41
CA LYS A 131 11.54 21.95 17.67
C LYS A 131 10.55 21.76 18.81
N VAL A 132 10.62 20.61 19.48
CA VAL A 132 9.91 20.36 20.74
C VAL A 132 10.53 21.30 21.76
N ARG A 133 9.84 22.41 22.09
CA ARG A 133 10.19 23.21 23.26
C ARG A 133 9.92 22.35 24.49
N LYS A 134 10.98 21.91 25.16
CA LYS A 134 10.91 21.36 26.52
C LYS A 134 10.23 22.40 27.41
N VAL A 135 9.01 22.10 27.88
CA VAL A 135 8.41 22.83 28.99
C VAL A 135 8.85 22.12 30.25
N SER A 136 9.81 22.73 30.95
CA SER A 136 10.22 22.37 32.29
C SER A 136 9.01 22.54 33.23
N ARG A 137 8.50 21.47 33.83
CA ARG A 137 7.59 21.59 34.99
C ARG A 137 8.45 21.89 36.22
N PRO A 138 8.18 22.96 36.99
CA PRO A 138 8.84 23.11 38.28
C PRO A 138 8.26 22.11 39.28
N ALA A 139 9.13 21.57 40.12
CA ALA A 139 8.78 20.76 41.27
C ALA A 139 7.91 21.59 42.22
N GLN A 140 6.76 21.05 42.63
CA GLN A 140 6.02 21.59 43.76
C GLN A 140 6.44 20.82 45.01
N ASP A 141 7.14 21.55 45.88
CA ASP A 141 7.40 21.21 47.27
C ASP A 141 6.10 20.84 47.98
N THR A 142 6.01 19.61 48.47
CA THR A 142 5.07 19.25 49.53
C THR A 142 5.72 19.58 50.87
N LEU A 143 5.46 20.80 51.37
CA LEU A 143 5.63 21.14 52.78
C LEU A 143 4.61 20.33 53.60
N ARG A 144 5.09 19.28 54.27
CA ARG A 144 4.46 18.67 55.43
C ARG A 144 4.80 19.55 56.64
N SER A 145 3.82 20.27 57.16
CA SER A 145 3.88 20.81 58.52
C SER A 145 3.02 19.95 59.46
N ALA A 146 3.52 19.84 60.69
CA ALA A 146 3.07 19.09 61.85
C ALA A 146 1.57 19.17 62.17
#